data_AF-A0A7S3GWA3-F1
#
_entry.id   AF-A0A7S3GWA3-F1
#
_cell.length_a   1.000
_cell.length_b   1.000
_cell.length_c   1.000
_cell.angle_alpha   90.00
_cell.angle_beta   90.00
_cell.angle_gamma   90.00
#
_symmetry.space_group_name_H-M   'P 1'
#
loop_
_entity.id
_entity.type
_entity.pdbx_description
1 polymer ?
#
loop_
_entity_poly.entity_id
_entity_poly.type
_entity_poly.pdbx_seq_one_letter_code
_entity_poly.pdbx_strand_id
1 'polypeptide(L)'
;KLKTPRRNWPRDPLTGSALAIARMWLAKARKRRAFSKLVRGIIDQNKKTTCEICGRTPERNHVKLTAHVATRGEPDITAIDRLIGGFENQYGINELEPQLWKAYFRAHAEYCTRCNICEDSM
;
A
#
# COMPACT_ATOMS: atom_id res chain seq x y z
N LYS A 1 2.76 5.18 -31.36
CA LYS A 1 3.93 5.56 -30.54
C LYS A 1 3.61 6.86 -29.79
N LEU A 2 3.12 6.81 -28.55
CA LEU A 2 2.88 8.01 -27.72
C LEU A 2 4.23 8.56 -27.21
N LYS A 3 4.84 9.47 -27.96
CA LYS A 3 5.91 10.34 -27.43
C LYS A 3 5.23 11.54 -26.77
N THR A 4 4.80 11.38 -25.52
CA THR A 4 4.08 12.40 -24.73
C THR A 4 5.04 13.52 -24.27
N PRO A 5 4.55 14.76 -24.13
CA PRO A 5 5.35 15.99 -24.12
C PRO A 5 5.92 16.28 -22.71
N ARG A 6 6.91 15.50 -22.28
CA ARG A 6 7.68 15.84 -21.05
C ARG A 6 8.67 16.99 -21.28
N ARG A 7 8.87 17.41 -22.53
CA ARG A 7 9.95 18.32 -22.94
C ARG A 7 9.73 19.79 -22.56
N ASN A 8 8.48 20.23 -22.41
CA ASN A 8 8.13 21.64 -22.22
C ASN A 8 7.50 21.95 -20.85
N TRP A 9 7.77 21.14 -19.82
CA TRP A 9 7.33 21.51 -18.47
C TRP A 9 8.15 22.71 -17.95
N PRO A 10 7.49 23.72 -17.37
CA PRO A 10 8.18 24.81 -16.68
C PRO A 10 9.15 24.22 -15.65
N ARG A 11 10.40 24.69 -15.69
CA ARG A 11 11.43 24.32 -14.71
C ARG A 11 11.55 25.33 -13.58
N ASP A 12 10.69 26.35 -13.60
CA ASP A 12 10.66 27.37 -12.58
C ASP A 12 10.35 26.72 -11.23
N PRO A 13 11.10 27.08 -10.18
CA PRO A 13 10.86 26.53 -8.85
C PRO A 13 9.47 26.93 -8.39
N LEU A 14 8.74 25.97 -7.80
CA LEU A 14 7.49 26.28 -7.12
C LEU A 14 7.78 27.24 -5.95
N THR A 15 6.93 28.25 -5.79
CA THR A 15 7.02 29.24 -4.70
C THR A 15 5.69 29.32 -3.94
N GLY A 16 5.71 29.99 -2.78
CA GLY A 16 4.50 30.28 -1.99
C GLY A 16 3.68 29.05 -1.61
N SER A 17 2.36 29.15 -1.74
CA SER A 17 1.39 28.11 -1.37
C SER A 17 1.55 26.84 -2.22
N ALA A 18 1.87 26.98 -3.51
CA ALA A 18 2.12 25.83 -4.40
C ALA A 18 3.29 24.98 -3.91
N LEU A 19 4.38 25.62 -3.44
CA LEU A 19 5.52 24.91 -2.85
C LEU A 19 5.12 24.18 -1.56
N ALA A 20 4.33 24.82 -0.69
CA ALA A 20 3.87 24.21 0.56
C ALA A 20 3.02 22.95 0.30
N ILE A 21 2.08 23.03 -0.63
CA ILE A 21 1.24 21.90 -1.05
C ILE A 21 2.12 20.78 -1.63
N ALA A 22 3.06 21.10 -2.51
CA ALA A 22 3.97 20.12 -3.09
C ALA A 22 4.83 19.41 -2.03
N ARG A 23 5.36 20.15 -1.04
CA ARG A 23 6.12 19.59 0.08
C ARG A 23 5.25 18.67 0.94
N MET A 24 4.01 19.06 1.23
CA MET A 24 3.06 18.22 1.97
C MET A 24 2.82 16.88 1.25
N TRP A 25 2.50 16.91 -0.04
CA TRP A 25 2.30 15.69 -0.83
C TRP A 25 3.55 14.82 -0.89
N LEU A 26 4.72 15.44 -1.04
CA LEU A 26 5.99 14.73 -1.06
C LEU A 26 6.28 14.05 0.29
N ALA A 27 6.01 14.72 1.41
CA ALA A 27 6.14 14.13 2.74
C ALA A 27 5.22 12.92 2.92
N LYS A 28 3.93 13.05 2.56
CA LYS A 28 2.96 11.94 2.58
C LYS A 28 3.42 10.76 1.72
N ALA A 29 3.86 11.02 0.49
CA ALA A 29 4.33 9.98 -0.43
C ALA A 29 5.59 9.26 0.09
N ARG A 30 6.53 9.99 0.70
CA ARG A 30 7.73 9.41 1.33
C ARG A 30 7.35 8.52 2.51
N LYS A 31 6.47 9.00 3.40
CA LYS A 31 5.98 8.24 4.55
C LYS A 31 5.29 6.96 4.11
N ARG A 32 4.36 7.05 3.15
CA ARG A 32 3.70 5.87 2.56
C ARG A 32 4.71 4.84 2.06
N ARG A 33 5.71 5.25 1.27
CA ARG A 33 6.75 4.33 0.77
C ARG A 33 7.54 3.66 1.89
N ALA A 34 7.97 4.43 2.89
CA ALA A 34 8.72 3.90 4.03
C ALA A 34 7.89 2.88 4.83
N PHE A 35 6.64 3.24 5.15
CA PHE A 35 5.74 2.42 5.95
C PHE A 35 5.31 1.15 5.21
N SER A 36 4.99 1.24 3.91
CA SER A 36 4.75 0.07 3.06
C SER A 36 5.92 -0.89 3.04
N LYS A 37 7.16 -0.37 2.96
CA LYS A 37 8.37 -1.20 2.97
C LYS A 37 8.53 -1.97 4.29
N LEU A 38 8.19 -1.34 5.42
CA LEU A 38 8.32 -1.95 6.75
C LEU A 38 7.35 -3.12 6.98
N VAL A 39 6.16 -3.06 6.37
CA VAL A 39 5.09 -4.04 6.61
C VAL A 39 4.95 -5.08 5.50
N ARG A 40 5.69 -4.94 4.39
CA ARG A 40 5.66 -5.89 3.28
C ARG A 40 5.87 -7.34 3.74
N GLY A 41 6.88 -7.57 4.59
CA GLY A 41 7.13 -8.91 5.15
C GLY A 41 5.98 -9.42 6.03
N ILE A 42 5.28 -8.52 6.74
CA ILE A 42 4.11 -8.89 7.55
C ILE A 42 2.94 -9.31 6.66
N ILE A 43 2.71 -8.59 5.55
CA ILE A 43 1.69 -8.96 4.56
C ILE A 43 2.00 -10.33 3.95
N ASP A 44 3.24 -10.53 3.51
CA ASP A 44 3.67 -11.79 2.89
C ASP A 44 3.57 -12.99 3.86
N GLN A 45 3.81 -12.77 5.15
CA GLN A 45 3.66 -13.79 6.21
C GLN A 45 2.20 -14.20 6.46
N ASN A 46 1.24 -13.33 6.18
CA ASN A 46 -0.20 -13.61 6.34
C ASN A 46 -0.82 -14.26 5.10
N LYS A 47 0.00 -14.66 4.13
CA LYS A 47 -0.44 -15.39 2.95
C LYS A 47 -0.97 -16.78 3.34
N LYS A 48 -2.20 -17.08 2.95
CA LYS A 48 -2.83 -18.38 3.11
C LYS A 48 -2.35 -19.37 2.04
N THR A 49 -2.59 -20.66 2.27
CA THR A 49 -2.24 -21.74 1.33
C THR A 49 -3.21 -21.85 0.16
N THR A 50 -4.37 -21.21 0.24
CA THR A 50 -5.44 -21.26 -0.76
C THR A 50 -5.93 -19.86 -1.13
N CYS A 51 -6.38 -19.70 -2.38
CA CYS A 51 -7.06 -18.48 -2.80
C CYS A 51 -8.41 -18.33 -2.09
N GLU A 52 -8.68 -17.17 -1.51
CA GLU A 52 -9.91 -16.93 -0.75
C GLU A 52 -11.15 -16.65 -1.62
N ILE A 53 -10.99 -16.47 -2.93
CA ILE A 53 -12.13 -16.38 -3.88
C ILE A 53 -12.48 -17.76 -4.45
N CYS A 54 -11.49 -18.44 -5.04
CA CYS A 54 -11.75 -19.64 -5.86
C CYS A 54 -11.23 -20.94 -5.25
N GLY A 55 -10.61 -20.89 -4.06
CA GLY A 55 -10.09 -22.07 -3.37
C GLY A 55 -8.85 -22.72 -4.03
N ARG A 56 -8.34 -22.19 -5.14
CA ARG A 56 -7.18 -22.76 -5.85
C ARG A 56 -5.94 -22.77 -4.98
N THR A 57 -5.12 -23.81 -5.15
CA THR A 57 -3.82 -23.94 -4.48
C THR A 57 -2.68 -24.01 -5.50
N PRO A 58 -1.45 -23.59 -5.15
CA PRO A 58 -0.32 -23.63 -6.06
C PRO A 58 -0.02 -25.04 -6.59
N GLU A 59 -0.19 -26.06 -5.74
CA GLU A 59 0.17 -27.44 -6.04
C GLU A 59 -0.79 -28.10 -7.04
N ARG A 60 -2.09 -27.81 -6.92
CA ARG A 60 -3.12 -28.44 -7.75
C ARG A 60 -3.42 -27.67 -9.03
N ASN A 61 -3.27 -26.35 -8.99
CA ASN A 61 -3.76 -25.47 -10.05
C ASN A 61 -2.65 -24.70 -10.75
N HIS A 62 -1.38 -24.88 -10.35
CA HIS A 62 -0.22 -24.16 -10.88
C HIS A 62 -0.40 -22.62 -10.82
N VAL A 63 -1.06 -22.13 -9.77
CA VAL A 63 -1.32 -20.69 -9.57
C VAL A 63 -0.31 -20.06 -8.62
N LYS A 64 -0.06 -18.75 -8.80
CA LYS A 64 0.70 -17.96 -7.82
C LYS A 64 -0.26 -17.30 -6.85
N LEU A 65 -0.01 -17.46 -5.55
CA LEU A 65 -0.76 -16.76 -4.50
C LEU A 65 -0.01 -15.51 -4.03
N THR A 66 -0.76 -14.42 -3.86
CA THR A 66 -0.30 -13.14 -3.31
C THR A 66 -1.19 -12.74 -2.14
N ALA A 67 -0.58 -12.25 -1.07
CA ALA A 67 -1.30 -11.63 0.04
C ALA A 67 -1.44 -10.13 -0.20
N HIS A 68 -2.62 -9.60 0.07
CA HIS A 68 -2.95 -8.19 -0.02
C HIS A 68 -3.46 -7.68 1.32
N VAL A 69 -3.34 -6.38 1.54
CA VAL A 69 -4.10 -5.73 2.60
C VAL A 69 -5.54 -5.60 2.13
N ALA A 70 -6.46 -6.04 2.97
CA ALA A 70 -7.86 -6.09 2.67
C ALA A 70 -8.64 -5.03 3.45
N THR A 71 -9.83 -4.72 2.96
CA THR A 71 -10.88 -4.06 3.71
C THR A 71 -12.17 -4.82 3.44
N ARG A 72 -12.78 -5.42 4.47
CA ARG A 72 -14.00 -6.26 4.35
C ARG A 72 -13.79 -7.48 3.43
N GLY A 73 -12.65 -8.14 3.55
CA GLY A 73 -12.33 -9.36 2.81
C GLY A 73 -11.87 -9.17 1.36
N GLU A 74 -11.81 -7.94 0.86
CA GLU A 74 -11.39 -7.62 -0.51
C GLU A 74 -10.08 -6.83 -0.55
N PRO A 75 -9.20 -7.06 -1.56
CA PRO A 75 -7.98 -6.28 -1.74
C PRO A 75 -8.29 -4.79 -1.86
N ASP A 76 -7.64 -3.96 -1.04
CA ASP A 76 -7.88 -2.53 -1.02
C ASP A 76 -6.58 -1.74 -1.21
N ILE A 77 -6.47 -1.08 -2.37
CA ILE A 77 -5.30 -0.27 -2.75
C ILE A 77 -5.10 0.97 -1.84
N THR A 78 -6.16 1.40 -1.15
CA THR A 78 -6.18 2.54 -0.23
C THR A 78 -5.99 2.12 1.23
N ALA A 79 -5.98 0.82 1.54
CA ALA A 79 -5.92 0.33 2.91
C ALA A 79 -4.68 0.81 3.67
N ILE A 80 -3.52 0.88 2.99
CA ILE A 80 -2.31 1.44 3.61
C ILE A 80 -2.51 2.91 3.99
N ASP A 81 -3.12 3.72 3.11
CA ASP A 81 -3.35 5.14 3.40
C ASP A 81 -4.35 5.31 4.55
N ARG A 82 -5.39 4.46 4.60
CA ARG A 82 -6.35 4.40 5.72
C ARG A 82 -5.67 4.05 7.04
N LEU A 83 -4.79 3.05 7.04
CA LEU A 83 -4.03 2.63 8.22
C LEU A 83 -3.04 3.71 8.66
N ILE A 84 -2.37 4.39 7.72
CA ILE A 84 -1.51 5.54 8.03
C ILE A 84 -2.34 6.67 8.67
N GLY A 85 -3.51 7.00 8.11
CA GLY A 85 -4.39 8.01 8.69
C GLY A 85 -4.82 7.67 10.12
N GLY A 86 -5.18 6.42 10.39
CA GLY A 86 -5.51 5.96 11.74
C GLY A 86 -4.31 6.03 12.70
N PHE A 87 -3.12 5.66 12.23
CA PHE A 87 -1.87 5.77 13.00
C PHE A 87 -1.53 7.23 13.34
N GLU A 88 -1.67 8.13 12.38
CA GLU A 88 -1.44 9.57 12.56
C GLU A 88 -2.45 10.19 13.52
N ASN A 89 -3.70 9.73 13.51
CA ASN A 89 -4.71 10.18 14.47
C ASN A 89 -4.40 9.73 15.89
N GLN A 90 -3.78 8.55 16.08
CA GLN A 90 -3.50 8.00 17.40
C GLN A 90 -2.16 8.49 17.99
N TYR A 91 -1.10 8.56 17.19
CA TYR A 91 0.26 8.86 17.65
C TYR A 91 0.83 10.19 17.13
N GLY A 92 0.10 10.86 16.24
CA GLY A 92 0.48 12.14 15.66
C GLY A 92 1.04 12.05 14.24
N ILE A 93 0.87 13.15 13.49
CA ILE A 93 1.24 13.24 12.06
C ILE A 93 2.75 13.05 11.85
N ASN A 94 3.56 13.49 12.81
CA ASN A 94 5.03 13.44 12.73
C ASN A 94 5.64 12.13 13.24
N GLU A 95 4.82 11.18 13.72
CA GLU A 95 5.33 9.90 14.21
C GLU A 95 5.83 9.02 13.05
N LEU A 96 7.02 8.45 13.25
CA LEU A 96 7.78 7.68 12.25
C LEU A 96 8.46 6.44 12.85
N GLU A 97 8.29 6.17 14.15
CA GLU A 97 8.90 5.04 14.85
C GLU A 97 8.51 3.69 14.20
N PRO A 98 9.48 2.97 13.59
CA PRO A 98 9.19 1.76 12.82
C PRO A 98 8.51 0.65 13.61
N GLN A 99 8.87 0.46 14.88
CA GLN A 99 8.30 -0.62 15.69
C GLN A 99 6.86 -0.32 16.09
N LEU A 100 6.58 0.94 16.42
CA LEU A 100 5.25 1.40 16.74
C LEU A 100 4.31 1.26 15.53
N TRP A 101 4.78 1.65 14.34
CA TRP A 101 4.03 1.43 13.10
C TRP A 101 3.74 -0.05 12.84
N LYS A 102 4.75 -0.92 12.97
CA LYS A 102 4.55 -2.37 12.78
C LYS A 102 3.56 -2.96 13.79
N ALA A 103 3.61 -2.54 15.05
CA ALA A 103 2.69 -2.99 16.09
C ALA A 103 1.26 -2.55 15.77
N TYR A 104 1.05 -1.27 15.45
CA TYR A 104 -0.24 -0.74 15.04
C TYR A 104 -0.78 -1.44 13.79
N PHE A 105 0.06 -1.64 12.78
CA PHE A 105 -0.32 -2.32 11.54
C PHE A 105 -0.82 -3.73 11.80
N ARG A 106 -0.13 -4.53 12.63
CA ARG A 106 -0.58 -5.90 12.96
C ARG A 106 -1.92 -5.93 13.69
N ALA A 107 -2.20 -4.93 14.52
CA ALA A 107 -3.44 -4.87 15.29
C ALA A 107 -4.66 -4.50 14.44
N HIS A 108 -4.48 -3.78 13.33
CA HIS A 108 -5.58 -3.18 12.57
C HIS A 108 -5.68 -3.65 11.10
N ALA A 109 -4.62 -4.25 10.55
CA ALA A 109 -4.63 -4.70 9.17
C ALA A 109 -5.45 -5.97 9.01
N GLU A 110 -6.26 -5.99 7.97
CA GLU A 110 -6.92 -7.17 7.46
C GLU A 110 -6.15 -7.68 6.23
N TYR A 111 -6.17 -8.99 5.99
CA TYR A 111 -5.43 -9.61 4.90
C TYR A 111 -6.36 -10.47 4.04
N CYS A 112 -6.10 -10.53 2.74
CA CYS A 112 -6.71 -11.52 1.88
C CYS A 112 -5.67 -12.11 0.92
N THR A 113 -5.81 -13.41 0.63
CA THR A 113 -4.96 -14.13 -0.31
C THR A 113 -5.70 -14.35 -1.62
N ARG A 114 -5.10 -13.92 -2.74
CA ARG A 114 -5.63 -14.05 -4.09
C ARG A 114 -4.66 -14.82 -4.97
N CYS A 115 -5.20 -15.55 -5.95
CA CYS A 115 -4.38 -16.13 -7.01
C CYS A 115 -4.27 -15.16 -8.19
N ASN A 116 -3.19 -15.27 -8.95
CA ASN A 116 -2.95 -14.47 -10.15
C ASN A 116 -4.15 -14.47 -11.13
N ILE A 117 -4.83 -15.61 -11.29
CA ILE A 117 -6.00 -15.70 -12.17
C ILE A 117 -7.16 -14.81 -11.67
N CYS A 118 -7.41 -14.79 -10.35
CA CYS A 118 -8.46 -13.94 -9.78
C CYS A 118 -8.06 -12.47 -9.76
N GLU A 119 -6.77 -12.17 -9.66
CA GLU A 119 -6.25 -10.80 -9.77
C GLU A 119 -6.41 -10.26 -11.20
N ASP A 120 -6.12 -11.08 -12.22
CA ASP A 120 -6.21 -10.68 -13.62
C ASP A 120 -7.67 -10.53 -14.11
N SER A 121 -8.64 -11.12 -13.39
CA SER A 121 -10.06 -11.05 -13.72
C SER A 121 -10.79 -9.83 -13.11
N MET A 122 -10.13 -9.03 -12.27
CA MET A 122 -10.66 -7.80 -11.69
C MET A 122 -10.36 -6.59 -12.57
#